data_AF-A0A8K0HFC5-F1
#
_entry.id   AF-A0A8K0HFC5-F1
#
_cell.length_a   1.000
_cell.length_b   1.000
_cell.length_c   1.000
_cell.angle_alpha   90.00
_cell.angle_beta   90.00
_cell.angle_gamma   90.00
#
_symmetry.space_group_name_H-M   'P 1'
#
loop_
_entity.id
_entity.type
_entity.pdbx_description
1 polymer ?
#
loop_
_entity_poly.entity_id
_entity_poly.type
_entity_poly.pdbx_seq_one_letter_code
_entity_poly.pdbx_strand_id
1 'polypeptide(L)'
;MEAQRMLSGFCPNPVIPSIQNTEKPIFATVPSPPSCSFVQSRNWVCHRAFVSISKRTRPRKRIECRNNGAEVVDVTSGEDLTSGVRRKKLAVFVSGGGSNFRSIHEASLRGSIHGDIVVLVTNKLGCGGALYARGMGIPVVLFPKTKDEPDGLSPTSLLATLRKFEVDFIFLAGYLKLIPVELIRAYPKSIVNIHPSLLPAFGGKGYYGMKVHKAVIASGARFSGPTIHFVDEHYDTGRILAQSVVPVLPHDTAEGLAARVLHEEHSLYVEAAAALCDERIIWRQDGVPLFRSKETPMNTVNRITCTFCFL
;
A
#
# COMPACT_ATOMS: atom_id res chain seq x y z
N MET A 1 2.55 0.66 55.45
CA MET A 1 3.53 1.23 56.40
C MET A 1 4.89 0.86 55.86
N GLU A 2 5.81 1.70 55.39
CA GLU A 2 6.02 3.15 55.22
C GLU A 2 6.99 3.24 54.02
N ALA A 3 6.79 4.03 52.97
CA ALA A 3 6.87 5.49 52.90
C ALA A 3 8.23 6.09 53.34
N GLN A 4 8.95 6.63 52.35
CA GLN A 4 9.77 7.84 52.43
C GLN A 4 10.95 7.89 53.41
N ARG A 5 12.17 7.96 52.85
CA ARG A 5 13.07 9.13 52.90
C ARG A 5 14.45 8.74 52.39
N MET A 6 15.01 9.58 51.52
CA MET A 6 16.40 10.08 51.54
C MET A 6 16.61 10.85 50.23
N LEU A 7 16.15 12.11 50.25
CA LEU A 7 16.58 13.17 49.33
C LEU A 7 17.82 13.82 49.95
N SER A 8 18.90 13.99 49.19
CA SER A 8 19.70 15.23 49.09
C SER A 8 21.00 14.99 48.31
N GLY A 9 21.18 15.76 47.24
CA GLY A 9 22.34 15.74 46.37
C GLY A 9 22.21 16.82 45.31
N PHE A 10 22.35 18.07 45.75
CA PHE A 10 22.35 19.30 44.95
C PHE A 10 23.53 19.37 43.97
N CYS A 11 23.30 19.88 42.75
CA CYS A 11 24.03 20.98 42.07
C CYS A 11 23.63 21.10 40.57
N PRO A 12 23.81 22.26 39.91
CA PRO A 12 22.69 23.01 39.35
C PRO A 12 22.62 23.13 37.81
N ASN A 13 21.44 23.57 37.33
CA ASN A 13 21.15 23.94 35.94
C ASN A 13 22.06 25.08 35.42
N PRO A 14 22.56 25.02 34.18
CA PRO A 14 23.19 26.16 33.55
C PRO A 14 22.15 27.17 33.05
N VAL A 15 22.28 28.41 33.52
CA VAL A 15 21.58 29.61 33.06
C VAL A 15 22.13 29.99 31.68
N ILE A 16 21.27 30.08 30.67
CA ILE A 16 21.60 30.64 29.35
C ILE A 16 21.14 32.10 29.34
N PRO A 17 22.04 33.09 29.11
CA PRO A 17 21.67 34.50 29.11
C PRO A 17 20.96 34.91 27.82
N SER A 18 19.92 35.74 27.99
CA SER A 18 19.19 36.44 26.94
C SER A 18 20.05 37.52 26.28
N ILE A 19 20.26 37.41 24.96
CA ILE A 19 20.89 38.45 24.15
C ILE A 19 19.79 39.23 23.43
N GLN A 20 19.65 40.51 23.79
CA GLN A 20 18.99 41.54 22.98
C GLN A 20 20.06 42.29 22.18
N ASN A 21 19.79 42.52 20.90
CA ASN A 21 20.22 43.68 20.09
C ASN A 21 19.51 43.56 18.74
N THR A 22 18.53 44.42 18.41
CA THR A 22 18.64 45.79 17.84
C THR A 22 19.18 45.82 16.39
N GLU A 23 18.31 46.42 15.55
CA GLU A 23 18.56 47.08 14.26
C GLU A 23 18.57 46.25 12.95
N LYS A 24 17.41 46.37 12.24
CA LYS A 24 17.19 46.75 10.81
C LYS A 24 18.35 46.51 9.82
N PRO A 25 18.07 46.10 8.56
CA PRO A 25 17.42 47.06 7.64
C PRO A 25 16.68 46.49 6.39
N ILE A 26 16.17 47.44 5.60
CA ILE A 26 15.84 47.40 4.15
C ILE A 26 14.45 46.87 3.74
N PHE A 27 13.61 47.86 3.37
CA PHE A 27 12.49 47.76 2.44
C PHE A 27 12.99 47.32 1.05
N ALA A 28 12.37 46.29 0.47
CA ALA A 28 12.30 46.11 -0.97
C ALA A 28 10.92 45.56 -1.35
N THR A 29 10.31 46.25 -2.30
CA THR A 29 8.95 46.13 -2.85
C THR A 29 8.68 44.79 -3.52
N VAL A 30 7.55 44.16 -3.19
CA VAL A 30 6.95 43.05 -3.94
C VAL A 30 5.89 43.63 -4.91
N PRO A 31 5.90 43.33 -6.21
CA PRO A 31 4.84 43.76 -7.12
C PRO A 31 3.57 42.91 -6.93
N SER A 32 2.44 43.61 -6.91
CA SER A 32 1.08 43.08 -6.85
C SER A 32 0.70 42.32 -8.14
N PRO A 33 -0.10 41.24 -8.06
CA PRO A 33 -0.74 40.65 -9.22
C PRO A 33 -1.96 41.49 -9.65
N PRO A 34 -2.27 41.59 -10.96
CA PRO A 34 -3.39 42.37 -11.44
C PRO A 34 -4.72 41.70 -11.10
N SER A 35 -5.64 42.53 -10.61
CA SER A 35 -7.08 42.27 -10.50
C SER A 35 -7.68 42.00 -11.89
N CYS A 36 -8.37 40.86 -12.04
CA CYS A 36 -9.26 40.65 -13.16
C CYS A 36 -10.69 40.50 -12.65
N SER A 37 -11.55 41.29 -13.28
CA SER A 37 -12.93 41.60 -12.92
C SER A 37 -13.89 40.43 -13.09
N PHE A 38 -14.83 40.39 -12.16
CA PHE A 38 -16.11 39.70 -12.21
C PHE A 38 -16.88 40.09 -13.49
N VAL A 39 -17.27 39.09 -14.29
CA VAL A 39 -18.43 39.18 -15.19
C VAL A 39 -19.28 37.94 -14.97
N GLN A 40 -20.50 38.16 -14.50
CA GLN A 40 -21.57 37.19 -14.39
C GLN A 40 -22.15 36.87 -15.78
N SER A 41 -22.38 35.59 -16.08
CA SER A 41 -23.52 35.21 -16.93
C SER A 41 -23.93 33.75 -16.70
N ARG A 42 -25.04 33.61 -15.95
CA ARG A 42 -26.26 32.83 -16.23
C ARG A 42 -26.17 31.41 -16.86
N ASN A 43 -26.83 30.51 -16.13
CA ASN A 43 -27.80 29.49 -16.57
C ASN A 43 -27.30 28.30 -17.42
N TRP A 44 -27.24 27.13 -16.78
CA TRP A 44 -27.54 25.86 -17.45
C TRP A 44 -28.64 25.12 -16.69
N VAL A 45 -29.79 25.05 -17.35
CA VAL A 45 -30.97 24.27 -16.97
C VAL A 45 -30.73 22.83 -17.37
N CYS A 46 -30.96 21.90 -16.44
CA CYS A 46 -30.90 20.46 -16.67
C CYS A 46 -32.26 19.99 -17.21
N HIS A 47 -32.33 19.66 -18.51
CA HIS A 47 -33.50 18.99 -19.07
C HIS A 47 -33.35 17.47 -19.01
N ARG A 48 -34.22 16.85 -18.20
CA ARG A 48 -34.64 15.45 -18.33
C ARG A 48 -35.16 15.21 -19.76
N ALA A 49 -34.65 14.18 -20.41
CA ALA A 49 -35.33 13.54 -21.54
C ALA A 49 -35.49 12.05 -21.23
N PHE A 50 -36.71 11.68 -20.88
CA PHE A 50 -37.24 10.32 -20.97
C PHE A 50 -37.50 10.02 -22.45
N VAL A 51 -36.98 8.91 -22.97
CA VAL A 51 -37.55 8.25 -24.15
C VAL A 51 -37.56 6.74 -23.90
N SER A 52 -38.78 6.19 -23.88
CA SER A 52 -39.09 4.77 -23.90
C SER A 52 -39.25 4.28 -25.35
N ILE A 53 -39.57 2.98 -25.52
CA ILE A 53 -39.95 2.25 -26.76
C ILE A 53 -38.72 1.58 -27.43
N SER A 54 -38.71 0.31 -27.86
CA SER A 54 -39.63 -0.83 -27.76
C SER A 54 -38.87 -2.07 -28.28
N LYS A 55 -39.28 -3.26 -27.83
CA LYS A 55 -38.85 -4.57 -28.32
C LYS A 55 -39.22 -4.77 -29.80
N ARG A 56 -38.29 -5.25 -30.62
CA ARG A 56 -38.60 -5.97 -31.87
C ARG A 56 -37.72 -7.21 -32.03
N THR A 57 -38.38 -8.30 -32.37
CA THR A 57 -37.91 -9.68 -32.48
C THR A 57 -37.94 -10.15 -33.93
N ARG A 58 -36.97 -11.02 -34.27
CA ARG A 58 -36.94 -12.05 -35.35
C ARG A 58 -36.70 -11.59 -36.81
N PRO A 59 -36.24 -12.48 -37.74
CA PRO A 59 -36.12 -13.96 -37.64
C PRO A 59 -34.76 -14.59 -38.07
N ARG A 60 -34.59 -15.85 -37.67
CA ARG A 60 -33.59 -16.81 -38.18
C ARG A 60 -33.90 -17.16 -39.65
N LYS A 61 -32.87 -17.20 -40.51
CA LYS A 61 -32.90 -17.95 -41.77
C LYS A 61 -31.84 -19.06 -41.71
N ARG A 62 -32.33 -20.27 -41.96
CA ARG A 62 -31.62 -21.53 -42.15
C ARG A 62 -31.13 -21.56 -43.60
N ILE A 63 -29.85 -21.76 -43.82
CA ILE A 63 -29.27 -22.16 -45.12
C ILE A 63 -28.32 -23.31 -44.82
N GLU A 64 -28.70 -24.52 -45.24
CA GLU A 64 -27.81 -25.66 -45.39
C GLU A 64 -27.04 -25.50 -46.71
N CYS A 65 -25.74 -25.76 -46.69
CA CYS A 65 -24.96 -26.15 -47.86
C CYS A 65 -23.88 -27.14 -47.42
N ARG A 66 -23.79 -28.24 -48.16
CA ARG A 66 -23.00 -29.44 -47.91
C ARG A 66 -21.65 -29.34 -48.64
N ASN A 67 -20.61 -29.71 -47.91
CA ASN A 67 -19.18 -29.95 -48.18
C ASN A 67 -18.62 -29.89 -49.62
N ASN A 68 -17.41 -29.34 -49.72
CA ASN A 68 -16.23 -30.13 -50.10
C ASN A 68 -14.89 -29.44 -49.73
N GLY A 69 -14.05 -30.20 -49.01
CA GLY A 69 -12.59 -30.30 -49.15
C GLY A 69 -11.72 -29.05 -49.09
N ALA A 70 -11.18 -28.77 -47.90
CA ALA A 70 -9.80 -28.31 -47.75
C ALA A 70 -9.33 -28.67 -46.34
N GLU A 71 -8.36 -29.58 -46.23
CA GLU A 71 -7.61 -29.83 -45.01
C GLU A 71 -6.94 -28.52 -44.57
N VAL A 72 -7.40 -27.98 -43.45
CA VAL A 72 -6.61 -27.03 -42.68
C VAL A 72 -6.27 -27.75 -41.39
N VAL A 73 -4.98 -28.07 -41.29
CA VAL A 73 -4.36 -28.74 -40.16
C VAL A 73 -4.65 -27.90 -38.92
N ASP A 74 -5.50 -28.46 -38.06
CA ASP A 74 -5.77 -27.95 -36.73
C ASP A 74 -4.48 -28.13 -35.92
N VAL A 75 -3.70 -27.06 -35.81
CA VAL A 75 -2.56 -27.02 -34.89
C VAL A 75 -3.15 -26.85 -33.50
N THR A 76 -3.55 -28.00 -32.98
CA THR A 76 -3.59 -28.40 -31.58
C THR A 76 -2.89 -27.40 -30.65
N SER A 77 -3.73 -26.75 -29.84
CA SER A 77 -3.59 -26.71 -28.39
C SER A 77 -2.14 -26.60 -27.89
N GLY A 78 -1.65 -25.37 -27.79
CA GLY A 78 -0.71 -25.03 -26.74
C GLY A 78 -1.44 -25.07 -25.40
N GLU A 79 -1.68 -26.28 -24.89
CA GLU A 79 -2.00 -26.47 -23.48
C GLU A 79 -0.76 -26.07 -22.70
N ASP A 80 -0.72 -24.81 -22.27
CA ASP A 80 0.23 -24.37 -21.27
C ASP A 80 -0.09 -25.13 -19.99
N LEU A 81 0.74 -26.12 -19.69
CA LEU A 81 0.73 -26.95 -18.49
C LEU A 81 1.09 -26.15 -17.23
N THR A 82 0.63 -24.91 -17.10
CA THR A 82 0.52 -24.25 -15.81
C THR A 82 -0.62 -24.93 -15.07
N SER A 83 -0.27 -25.79 -14.11
CA SER A 83 -1.17 -26.36 -13.11
C SER A 83 -2.31 -25.39 -12.79
N GLY A 84 -3.57 -25.86 -12.78
CA GLY A 84 -4.80 -25.09 -12.54
C GLY A 84 -4.92 -24.44 -11.15
N VAL A 85 -3.88 -23.76 -10.70
CA VAL A 85 -3.82 -22.97 -9.49
C VAL A 85 -4.55 -21.66 -9.79
N ARG A 86 -5.64 -21.41 -9.07
CA ARG A 86 -6.38 -20.16 -9.22
C ARG A 86 -5.49 -18.96 -8.89
N ARG A 87 -5.61 -17.88 -9.67
CA ARG A 87 -5.05 -16.57 -9.29
C ARG A 87 -5.67 -16.11 -7.97
N LYS A 88 -4.86 -15.64 -7.04
CA LYS A 88 -5.35 -15.12 -5.74
C LYS A 88 -6.08 -13.79 -5.93
N LYS A 89 -7.03 -13.49 -5.05
CA LYS A 89 -7.80 -12.23 -5.04
C LYS A 89 -7.22 -11.28 -4.00
N LEU A 90 -6.75 -10.12 -4.44
CA LEU A 90 -6.00 -9.19 -3.61
C LEU A 90 -6.83 -7.93 -3.33
N ALA A 91 -6.80 -7.48 -2.08
CA ALA A 91 -7.24 -6.14 -1.71
C ALA A 91 -6.04 -5.27 -1.36
N VAL A 92 -6.05 -4.02 -1.81
CA VAL A 92 -4.99 -3.05 -1.47
C VAL A 92 -5.59 -1.87 -0.73
N PHE A 93 -4.97 -1.49 0.39
CA PHE A 93 -5.43 -0.39 1.24
C PHE A 93 -4.47 0.78 1.13
N VAL A 94 -4.99 2.00 0.89
CA VAL A 94 -4.16 3.20 0.67
C VAL A 94 -4.76 4.44 1.33
N SER A 95 -3.91 5.40 1.69
CA SER A 95 -4.36 6.74 2.12
C SER A 95 -3.84 7.89 1.25
N GLY A 96 -2.87 7.62 0.37
CA GLY A 96 -2.09 8.64 -0.33
C GLY A 96 -1.90 8.38 -1.84
N GLY A 97 -0.69 8.63 -2.35
CA GLY A 97 -0.37 8.57 -3.78
C GLY A 97 -0.48 7.17 -4.41
N GLY A 98 -0.30 6.11 -3.61
CA GLY A 98 -0.50 4.72 -4.04
C GLY A 98 0.61 4.17 -4.95
N SER A 99 1.86 4.63 -4.85
CA SER A 99 2.98 4.12 -5.67
C SER A 99 3.27 2.63 -5.42
N ASN A 100 3.25 2.17 -4.17
CA ASN A 100 3.30 0.74 -3.83
C ASN A 100 2.15 -0.05 -4.46
N PHE A 101 0.92 0.49 -4.36
CA PHE A 101 -0.25 -0.12 -5.01
C PHE A 101 -0.06 -0.25 -6.53
N ARG A 102 0.42 0.79 -7.21
CA ARG A 102 0.70 0.75 -8.66
C ARG A 102 1.75 -0.30 -9.00
N SER A 103 2.81 -0.41 -8.20
CA SER A 103 3.87 -1.41 -8.40
C SER A 103 3.33 -2.84 -8.32
N ILE A 104 2.50 -3.14 -7.31
CA ILE A 104 1.82 -4.44 -7.18
C ILE A 104 0.86 -4.67 -8.36
N HIS A 105 0.08 -3.65 -8.76
CA HIS A 105 -0.87 -3.76 -9.86
C HIS A 105 -0.17 -4.07 -11.19
N GLU A 106 0.87 -3.32 -11.53
CA GLU A 106 1.65 -3.53 -12.75
C GLU A 106 2.32 -4.91 -12.76
N ALA A 107 2.88 -5.35 -11.63
CA ALA A 107 3.46 -6.69 -11.51
C ALA A 107 2.42 -7.82 -11.64
N SER A 108 1.20 -7.61 -11.14
CA SER A 108 0.04 -8.50 -11.36
C SER A 108 -0.30 -8.60 -12.85
N LEU A 109 -0.41 -7.47 -13.56
CA LEU A 109 -0.72 -7.43 -14.99
C LEU A 109 0.36 -8.10 -15.85
N ARG A 110 1.63 -7.99 -15.44
CA ARG A 110 2.76 -8.65 -16.12
C ARG A 110 2.89 -10.14 -15.79
N GLY A 111 2.04 -10.68 -14.91
CA GLY A 111 2.09 -12.08 -14.48
C GLY A 111 3.20 -12.39 -13.46
N SER A 112 3.96 -11.40 -12.99
CA SER A 112 4.99 -11.59 -11.96
C SER A 112 4.39 -11.90 -10.59
N ILE A 113 3.15 -11.45 -10.34
CA ILE A 113 2.34 -11.82 -9.18
C ILE A 113 1.18 -12.68 -9.66
N HIS A 114 1.04 -13.87 -9.09
CA HIS A 114 -0.06 -14.79 -9.39
C HIS A 114 -1.37 -14.44 -8.64
N GLY A 115 -1.79 -13.18 -8.72
CA GLY A 115 -3.00 -12.68 -8.08
C GLY A 115 -3.51 -11.39 -8.70
N ASP A 116 -4.81 -11.15 -8.60
CA ASP A 116 -5.53 -10.01 -9.18
C ASP A 116 -5.98 -9.03 -8.10
N ILE A 117 -5.74 -7.74 -8.31
CA ILE A 117 -6.29 -6.70 -7.42
C ILE A 117 -7.77 -6.49 -7.76
N VAL A 118 -8.64 -6.93 -6.86
CA VAL A 118 -10.10 -6.89 -7.08
C VAL A 118 -10.82 -5.75 -6.38
N VAL A 119 -10.18 -5.15 -5.38
CA VAL A 119 -10.73 -4.00 -4.67
C VAL A 119 -9.62 -3.14 -4.06
N LEU A 120 -9.77 -1.83 -4.19
CA LEU A 120 -8.97 -0.84 -3.45
C LEU A 120 -9.81 -0.31 -2.29
N VAL A 121 -9.24 -0.27 -1.09
CA VAL A 121 -9.84 0.37 0.09
C VAL A 121 -9.07 1.63 0.43
N THR A 122 -9.76 2.71 0.72
CA THR A 122 -9.13 3.99 1.08
C THR A 122 -9.94 4.71 2.14
N ASN A 123 -9.28 5.53 2.96
CA ASN A 123 -9.94 6.48 3.86
C ASN A 123 -10.05 7.89 3.24
N LYS A 124 -9.72 8.04 1.95
CA LYS A 124 -9.80 9.31 1.21
C LYS A 124 -10.08 9.03 -0.27
N LEU A 125 -11.31 9.30 -0.72
CA LEU A 125 -11.73 9.01 -2.11
C LEU A 125 -10.98 9.82 -3.17
N GLY A 126 -10.43 10.98 -2.81
CA GLY A 126 -9.63 11.84 -3.69
C GLY A 126 -8.13 11.57 -3.67
N CYS A 127 -7.64 10.52 -3.02
CA CYS A 127 -6.20 10.21 -3.00
C CYS A 127 -5.73 9.67 -4.35
N GLY A 128 -4.42 9.81 -4.64
CA GLY A 128 -3.83 9.40 -5.93
C GLY A 128 -3.98 7.90 -6.22
N GLY A 129 -4.01 7.06 -5.19
CA GLY A 129 -4.31 5.63 -5.34
C GLY A 129 -5.74 5.37 -5.79
N ALA A 130 -6.72 6.07 -5.20
CA ALA A 130 -8.13 5.93 -5.58
C ALA A 130 -8.42 6.42 -6.99
N LEU A 131 -7.78 7.51 -7.42
CA LEU A 131 -7.89 8.01 -8.80
C LEU A 131 -7.32 7.00 -9.80
N TYR A 132 -6.16 6.43 -9.50
CA TYR A 132 -5.55 5.38 -10.34
C TYR A 132 -6.43 4.13 -10.43
N ALA A 133 -6.94 3.61 -9.30
CA ALA A 133 -7.80 2.44 -9.29
C ALA A 133 -9.04 2.61 -10.17
N ARG A 134 -9.73 3.76 -10.07
CA ARG A 134 -10.87 4.07 -10.94
C ARG A 134 -10.49 4.09 -12.42
N GLY A 135 -9.34 4.68 -12.75
CA GLY A 135 -8.83 4.71 -14.12
C GLY A 135 -8.56 3.31 -14.69
N MET A 136 -8.21 2.35 -13.83
CA MET A 136 -7.99 0.94 -14.19
C MET A 136 -9.25 0.06 -14.04
N GLY A 137 -10.41 0.65 -13.70
CA GLY A 137 -11.65 -0.11 -13.48
C GLY A 137 -11.68 -0.94 -12.19
N ILE A 138 -10.76 -0.71 -11.25
CA ILE A 138 -10.73 -1.39 -9.95
C ILE A 138 -11.75 -0.71 -9.00
N PRO A 139 -12.70 -1.46 -8.42
CA PRO A 139 -13.65 -0.93 -7.44
C PRO A 139 -12.94 -0.25 -6.26
N VAL A 140 -13.43 0.92 -5.85
CA VAL A 140 -12.92 1.68 -4.71
C VAL A 140 -13.93 1.72 -3.58
N VAL A 141 -13.52 1.32 -2.39
CA VAL A 141 -14.33 1.31 -1.16
C VAL A 141 -13.79 2.36 -0.18
N LEU A 142 -14.68 3.18 0.37
CA LEU A 142 -14.35 4.12 1.43
C LEU A 142 -14.44 3.44 2.80
N PHE A 143 -13.37 3.47 3.57
CA PHE A 143 -13.29 2.97 4.95
C PHE A 143 -12.21 3.74 5.72
N PRO A 144 -12.42 4.09 7.01
CA PRO A 144 -13.58 3.77 7.83
C PRO A 144 -14.69 4.82 7.76
N LYS A 145 -15.88 4.43 8.23
CA LYS A 145 -16.92 5.39 8.61
C LYS A 145 -16.41 6.29 9.73
N THR A 146 -16.42 7.59 9.52
CA THR A 146 -16.10 8.59 10.55
C THR A 146 -17.14 9.69 10.57
N LYS A 147 -17.04 10.64 11.51
CA LYS A 147 -17.90 11.83 11.51
C LYS A 147 -17.71 12.66 10.24
N ASP A 148 -16.48 12.76 9.77
CA ASP A 148 -16.11 13.55 8.60
C ASP A 148 -16.33 12.79 7.28
N GLU A 149 -16.40 11.45 7.36
CA GLU A 149 -16.61 10.54 6.23
C GLU A 149 -17.77 9.57 6.55
N PRO A 150 -19.03 10.05 6.59
CA PRO A 150 -20.19 9.27 7.03
C PRO A 150 -20.56 8.14 6.05
N ASP A 151 -20.12 8.26 4.80
CA ASP A 151 -20.32 7.28 3.72
C ASP A 151 -19.32 6.12 3.79
N GLY A 152 -18.32 6.20 4.67
CA GLY A 152 -17.39 5.11 4.90
C GLY A 152 -18.09 3.87 5.46
N LEU A 153 -17.48 2.70 5.24
CA LEU A 153 -17.98 1.44 5.78
C LEU A 153 -17.66 1.27 7.27
N SER A 154 -18.55 0.57 7.99
CA SER A 154 -18.22 0.00 9.30
C SER A 154 -17.24 -1.19 9.14
N PRO A 155 -16.52 -1.61 10.20
CA PRO A 155 -15.69 -2.82 10.15
C PRO A 155 -16.44 -4.06 9.66
N THR A 156 -17.66 -4.29 10.15
CA THR A 156 -18.50 -5.42 9.72
C THR A 156 -18.89 -5.33 8.25
N SER A 157 -19.25 -4.14 7.76
CA SER A 157 -19.60 -3.92 6.36
C SER A 157 -18.39 -4.07 5.43
N LEU A 158 -17.21 -3.62 5.88
CA LEU A 158 -15.95 -3.84 5.16
C LEU A 158 -15.65 -5.33 5.04
N LEU A 159 -15.71 -6.08 6.15
CA LEU A 159 -15.49 -7.52 6.13
C LEU A 159 -16.44 -8.26 5.18
N ALA A 160 -17.73 -7.91 5.22
CA ALA A 160 -18.71 -8.47 4.29
C ALA A 160 -18.39 -8.12 2.83
N THR A 161 -17.89 -6.91 2.57
CA THR A 161 -17.47 -6.48 1.24
C THR A 161 -16.25 -7.26 0.75
N LEU A 162 -15.19 -7.40 1.56
CA LEU A 162 -14.01 -8.17 1.19
C LEU A 162 -14.32 -9.65 0.93
N ARG A 163 -15.25 -10.24 1.69
CA ARG A 163 -15.75 -11.60 1.44
C ARG A 163 -16.49 -11.73 0.10
N LYS A 164 -17.30 -10.73 -0.29
CA LYS A 164 -17.97 -10.72 -1.60
C LYS A 164 -16.98 -10.65 -2.76
N PHE A 165 -15.84 -9.99 -2.55
CA PHE A 165 -14.73 -9.98 -3.51
C PHE A 165 -13.83 -11.22 -3.42
N GLU A 166 -14.15 -12.17 -2.52
CA GLU A 166 -13.38 -13.40 -2.28
C GLU A 166 -11.90 -13.14 -2.00
N VAL A 167 -11.59 -12.02 -1.32
CA VAL A 167 -10.20 -11.60 -1.05
C VAL A 167 -9.45 -12.70 -0.28
N ASP A 168 -8.27 -13.07 -0.76
CA ASP A 168 -7.32 -14.00 -0.14
C ASP A 168 -6.29 -13.24 0.73
N PHE A 169 -5.76 -12.11 0.21
CA PHE A 169 -4.72 -11.32 0.87
C PHE A 169 -5.03 -9.82 0.83
N ILE A 170 -4.64 -9.13 1.91
CA ILE A 170 -4.77 -7.70 2.08
C ILE A 170 -3.38 -7.06 2.19
N PHE A 171 -3.09 -6.11 1.32
CA PHE A 171 -1.84 -5.36 1.29
C PHE A 171 -2.08 -3.92 1.74
N LEU A 172 -1.51 -3.52 2.88
CA LEU A 172 -1.52 -2.14 3.32
C LEU A 172 -0.35 -1.40 2.65
N ALA A 173 -0.67 -0.48 1.74
CA ALA A 173 0.28 0.25 0.91
C ALA A 173 0.23 1.75 1.25
N GLY A 174 0.69 2.09 2.46
CA GLY A 174 0.58 3.45 3.01
C GLY A 174 -0.83 3.77 3.50
N TYR A 175 -1.48 2.82 4.15
CA TYR A 175 -2.76 3.00 4.82
C TYR A 175 -2.55 3.50 6.25
N LEU A 176 -3.21 4.60 6.62
CA LEU A 176 -2.89 5.36 7.84
C LEU A 176 -3.90 5.19 8.98
N LYS A 177 -4.76 4.18 8.93
CA LYS A 177 -5.73 3.87 9.98
C LYS A 177 -5.46 2.48 10.55
N LEU A 178 -5.71 2.32 11.85
CA LEU A 178 -5.61 1.01 12.50
C LEU A 178 -6.58 0.03 11.85
N ILE A 179 -6.13 -1.20 11.65
CA ILE A 179 -6.99 -2.27 11.16
C ILE A 179 -7.86 -2.79 12.30
N PRO A 180 -9.19 -2.93 12.10
CA PRO A 180 -10.06 -3.49 13.12
C PRO A 180 -9.70 -4.94 13.45
N VAL A 181 -9.85 -5.29 14.73
CA VAL A 181 -9.58 -6.64 15.25
C VAL A 181 -10.40 -7.71 14.53
N GLU A 182 -11.63 -7.38 14.14
CA GLU A 182 -12.52 -8.28 13.38
C GLU A 182 -11.93 -8.65 12.02
N LEU A 183 -11.21 -7.72 11.37
CA LEU A 183 -10.54 -7.97 10.11
C LEU A 183 -9.30 -8.85 10.31
N ILE A 184 -8.50 -8.54 11.34
CA ILE A 184 -7.30 -9.33 11.69
C ILE A 184 -7.67 -10.78 11.99
N ARG A 185 -8.75 -11.00 12.76
CA ARG A 185 -9.26 -12.35 13.08
C ARG A 185 -9.82 -13.08 11.87
N ALA A 186 -10.45 -12.37 10.94
CA ALA A 186 -11.00 -12.96 9.73
C ALA A 186 -9.96 -13.27 8.65
N TYR A 187 -8.80 -12.60 8.69
CA TYR A 187 -7.70 -12.75 7.75
C TYR A 187 -6.39 -13.14 8.46
N PRO A 188 -6.37 -14.28 9.19
CA PRO A 188 -5.19 -14.68 9.93
C PRO A 188 -4.03 -14.93 8.98
N LYS A 189 -2.89 -14.26 9.21
CA LYS A 189 -1.68 -14.37 8.36
C LYS A 189 -1.93 -13.99 6.89
N SER A 190 -2.96 -13.17 6.62
CA SER A 190 -3.32 -12.74 5.27
C SER A 190 -3.31 -11.23 5.09
N ILE A 191 -2.94 -10.46 6.12
CA ILE A 191 -2.78 -9.02 6.06
C ILE A 191 -1.31 -8.69 6.25
N VAL A 192 -0.71 -8.00 5.27
CA VAL A 192 0.66 -7.50 5.36
C VAL A 192 0.70 -5.98 5.20
N ASN A 193 1.65 -5.36 5.87
CA ASN A 193 1.94 -3.93 5.77
C ASN A 193 3.40 -3.74 5.40
N ILE A 194 3.67 -2.66 4.65
CA ILE A 194 5.03 -2.17 4.42
C ILE A 194 5.25 -0.91 5.24
N HIS A 195 6.28 -0.92 6.07
CA HIS A 195 6.67 0.18 6.93
C HIS A 195 8.05 0.73 6.52
N PRO A 196 8.24 2.06 6.39
CA PRO A 196 9.43 2.67 5.81
C PRO A 196 10.64 2.78 6.77
N SER A 197 10.84 1.80 7.65
CA SER A 197 12.04 1.64 8.47
C SER A 197 12.35 0.17 8.76
N LEU A 198 13.56 -0.10 9.24
CA LEU A 198 13.98 -1.41 9.71
C LEU A 198 13.38 -1.69 11.10
N LEU A 199 12.17 -2.27 11.14
CA LEU A 199 11.49 -2.63 12.38
C LEU A 199 12.37 -3.57 13.24
N PRO A 200 12.31 -3.45 14.58
CA PRO A 200 11.37 -2.62 15.36
C PRO A 200 11.73 -1.13 15.45
N ALA A 201 12.85 -0.69 14.86
CA ALA A 201 13.25 0.71 14.93
C ALA A 201 12.30 1.62 14.15
N PHE A 202 11.96 2.77 14.73
CA PHE A 202 11.07 3.78 14.14
C PHE A 202 9.70 3.22 13.69
N GLY A 203 9.20 2.19 14.37
CA GLY A 203 7.86 1.64 14.20
C GLY A 203 6.88 2.12 15.26
N GLY A 204 5.60 1.85 15.04
CA GLY A 204 4.54 2.09 16.00
C GLY A 204 3.84 3.44 15.83
N LYS A 205 2.98 3.76 16.79
CA LYS A 205 2.10 4.93 16.71
C LYS A 205 2.92 6.23 16.58
N GLY A 206 2.67 6.98 15.52
CA GLY A 206 3.30 8.28 15.24
C GLY A 206 4.41 8.24 14.20
N TYR A 207 4.91 7.04 13.88
CA TYR A 207 5.89 6.81 12.82
C TYR A 207 5.20 6.42 11.53
N TYR A 208 4.88 7.39 10.69
CA TYR A 208 4.31 7.14 9.36
C TYR A 208 4.73 8.23 8.36
N GLY A 209 4.80 7.85 7.08
CA GLY A 209 5.22 8.74 6.00
C GLY A 209 6.54 9.45 6.32
N MET A 210 6.60 10.76 6.04
CA MET A 210 7.82 11.55 6.23
C MET A 210 8.33 11.61 7.68
N LYS A 211 7.49 11.33 8.67
CA LYS A 211 7.90 11.34 10.08
C LYS A 211 8.95 10.27 10.38
N VAL A 212 8.89 9.13 9.67
CA VAL A 212 9.85 8.03 9.83
C VAL A 212 11.24 8.47 9.37
N HIS A 213 11.34 8.94 8.13
CA HIS A 213 12.63 9.37 7.57
C HIS A 213 13.25 10.55 8.34
N LYS A 214 12.43 11.50 8.80
CA LYS A 214 12.90 12.59 9.68
C LYS A 214 13.48 12.06 10.99
N ALA A 215 12.84 11.06 11.61
CA ALA A 215 13.34 10.46 12.83
C ALA A 215 14.63 9.65 12.60
N VAL A 216 14.73 8.94 11.48
CA VAL A 216 15.95 8.22 11.09
C VAL A 216 17.13 9.20 10.95
N ILE A 217 16.96 10.28 10.18
CA ILE A 217 18.01 11.31 10.02
C ILE A 217 18.38 11.92 11.38
N ALA A 218 17.39 12.31 12.18
CA ALA A 218 17.63 12.93 13.49
C ALA A 218 18.35 11.99 14.48
N SER A 219 18.17 10.67 14.34
CA SER A 219 18.83 9.67 15.20
C SER A 219 20.33 9.46 14.90
N GLY A 220 20.80 9.86 13.71
CA GLY A 220 22.15 9.56 13.24
C GLY A 220 22.35 8.12 12.75
N ALA A 221 21.29 7.34 12.56
CA ALA A 221 21.37 5.99 12.00
C ALA A 221 22.07 5.98 10.63
N ARG A 222 22.90 4.95 10.39
CA ARG A 222 23.64 4.77 9.13
C ARG A 222 22.93 3.86 8.12
N PHE A 223 21.86 3.20 8.56
CA PHE A 223 21.06 2.31 7.74
C PHE A 223 19.58 2.55 8.03
N SER A 224 18.77 2.39 6.99
CA SER A 224 17.31 2.41 7.03
C SER A 224 16.82 1.37 6.02
N GLY A 225 15.54 1.43 5.64
CA GLY A 225 14.96 0.60 4.60
C GLY A 225 13.57 0.13 4.96
N PRO A 226 12.85 -0.51 4.03
CA PRO A 226 11.49 -0.94 4.30
C PRO A 226 11.43 -2.29 5.00
N THR A 227 10.41 -2.46 5.84
CA THR A 227 10.03 -3.75 6.43
C THR A 227 8.62 -4.13 6.00
N ILE A 228 8.47 -5.36 5.52
CA ILE A 228 7.16 -5.99 5.34
C ILE A 228 6.90 -6.89 6.53
N HIS A 229 5.75 -6.74 7.16
CA HIS A 229 5.35 -7.55 8.30
C HIS A 229 3.87 -7.91 8.21
N PHE A 230 3.51 -9.02 8.85
CA PHE A 230 2.11 -9.35 9.07
C PHE A 230 1.49 -8.35 10.04
N VAL A 231 0.22 -7.99 9.82
CA VAL A 231 -0.50 -7.05 10.68
C VAL A 231 -1.11 -7.80 11.87
N ASP A 232 -0.98 -7.22 13.06
CA ASP A 232 -1.67 -7.64 14.28
C ASP A 232 -2.48 -6.46 14.87
N GLU A 233 -2.94 -6.58 16.11
CA GLU A 233 -3.79 -5.56 16.77
C GLU A 233 -3.05 -4.25 17.09
N HIS A 234 -1.72 -4.22 16.97
CA HIS A 234 -0.89 -3.05 17.26
C HIS A 234 -0.11 -2.59 16.01
N TYR A 235 0.30 -1.33 16.02
CA TYR A 235 1.08 -0.78 14.92
C TYR A 235 2.49 -1.39 14.89
N ASP A 236 2.83 -1.99 13.76
CA ASP A 236 4.19 -2.39 13.40
C ASP A 236 4.87 -3.40 14.36
N THR A 237 4.09 -4.21 15.08
CA THR A 237 4.61 -5.24 16.00
C THR A 237 4.52 -6.67 15.46
N GLY A 238 3.78 -6.87 14.38
CA GLY A 238 3.55 -8.19 13.84
C GLY A 238 4.82 -8.81 13.23
N ARG A 239 4.75 -10.10 12.93
CA ARG A 239 5.92 -10.87 12.51
C ARG A 239 6.49 -10.32 11.20
N ILE A 240 7.78 -9.97 11.22
CA ILE A 240 8.52 -9.50 10.05
C ILE A 240 8.59 -10.62 9.02
N LEU A 241 8.19 -10.30 7.80
CA LEU A 241 8.27 -11.17 6.63
C LEU A 241 9.56 -10.90 5.85
N ALA A 242 9.81 -9.63 5.50
CA ALA A 242 10.92 -9.22 4.64
C ALA A 242 11.49 -7.86 5.06
N GLN A 243 12.77 -7.63 4.81
CA GLN A 243 13.41 -6.32 4.94
C GLN A 243 14.40 -6.10 3.80
N SER A 244 14.53 -4.86 3.34
CA SER A 244 15.65 -4.41 2.50
C SER A 244 16.39 -3.29 3.22
N VAL A 245 17.70 -3.22 3.07
CA VAL A 245 18.55 -2.24 3.75
C VAL A 245 19.01 -1.19 2.75
N VAL A 246 18.87 0.08 3.12
CA VAL A 246 19.47 1.21 2.39
C VAL A 246 20.46 1.95 3.29
N PRO A 247 21.59 2.42 2.76
CA PRO A 247 22.48 3.30 3.51
C PRO A 247 21.82 4.66 3.73
N VAL A 248 22.12 5.30 4.84
CA VAL A 248 21.86 6.73 5.09
C VAL A 248 23.15 7.49 4.82
N LEU A 249 23.17 8.29 3.76
CA LEU A 249 24.36 9.01 3.32
C LEU A 249 24.65 10.21 4.23
N PRO A 250 25.92 10.66 4.33
CA PRO A 250 26.32 11.74 5.23
C PRO A 250 25.54 13.06 5.08
N HIS A 251 25.00 13.32 3.88
CA HIS A 251 24.30 14.56 3.53
C HIS A 251 22.84 14.32 3.11
N ASP A 252 22.27 13.16 3.47
CA ASP A 252 20.87 12.88 3.14
C ASP A 252 19.91 13.88 3.81
N THR A 253 18.95 14.35 3.03
CA THR A 253 17.71 14.91 3.56
C THR A 253 16.71 13.80 3.84
N ALA A 254 15.68 14.08 4.64
CA ALA A 254 14.60 13.12 4.88
C ALA A 254 13.90 12.72 3.58
N GLU A 255 13.75 13.66 2.65
CA GLU A 255 13.16 13.45 1.33
C GLU A 255 14.04 12.56 0.44
N GLY A 256 15.36 12.79 0.44
CA GLY A 256 16.32 11.96 -0.31
C GLY A 256 16.33 10.52 0.21
N LEU A 257 16.36 10.36 1.54
CA LEU A 257 16.25 9.04 2.16
C LEU A 257 14.89 8.39 1.85
N ALA A 258 13.79 9.15 1.91
CA ALA A 258 12.45 8.65 1.59
C ALA A 258 12.36 8.13 0.16
N ALA A 259 12.94 8.83 -0.82
CA ALA A 259 12.96 8.39 -2.21
C ALA A 259 13.75 7.07 -2.38
N ARG A 260 14.88 6.93 -1.69
CA ARG A 260 15.69 5.70 -1.72
C ARG A 260 14.96 4.52 -1.08
N VAL A 261 14.34 4.73 0.10
CA VAL A 261 13.52 3.70 0.76
C VAL A 261 12.33 3.31 -0.11
N LEU A 262 11.64 4.28 -0.72
CA LEU A 262 10.49 4.03 -1.58
C LEU A 262 10.83 3.19 -2.82
N HIS A 263 12.03 3.35 -3.38
CA HIS A 263 12.49 2.49 -4.47
C HIS A 263 12.58 1.02 -4.03
N GLU A 264 13.20 0.77 -2.87
CA GLU A 264 13.25 -0.58 -2.28
C GLU A 264 11.87 -1.10 -1.88
N GLU A 265 10.95 -0.24 -1.45
CA GLU A 265 9.58 -0.63 -1.13
C GLU A 265 8.88 -1.28 -2.32
N HIS A 266 9.01 -0.68 -3.51
CA HIS A 266 8.33 -1.18 -4.72
C HIS A 266 8.78 -2.61 -5.05
N SER A 267 10.09 -2.83 -5.06
CA SER A 267 10.68 -4.14 -5.36
C SER A 267 10.35 -5.17 -4.29
N LEU A 268 10.55 -4.82 -3.01
CA LEU A 268 10.33 -5.74 -1.90
C LEU A 268 8.85 -6.13 -1.77
N TYR A 269 7.93 -5.18 -1.99
CA TYR A 269 6.51 -5.45 -1.83
C TYR A 269 5.94 -6.33 -2.95
N VAL A 270 6.45 -6.15 -4.17
CA VAL A 270 6.14 -7.03 -5.31
C VAL A 270 6.61 -8.47 -5.03
N GLU A 271 7.84 -8.66 -4.55
CA GLU A 271 8.34 -10.01 -4.24
C GLU A 271 7.56 -10.67 -3.09
N ALA A 272 7.22 -9.92 -2.04
CA ALA A 272 6.39 -10.43 -0.96
C ALA A 272 4.99 -10.83 -1.44
N ALA A 273 4.37 -10.01 -2.29
CA ALA A 273 3.06 -10.32 -2.87
C ALA A 273 3.12 -11.57 -3.77
N ALA A 274 4.16 -11.69 -4.60
CA ALA A 274 4.39 -12.90 -5.40
C ALA A 274 4.54 -14.13 -4.51
N ALA A 275 5.37 -14.06 -3.47
CA ALA A 275 5.60 -15.18 -2.56
C ALA A 275 4.35 -15.63 -1.80
N LEU A 276 3.49 -14.68 -1.39
CA LEU A 276 2.21 -15.00 -0.78
C LEU A 276 1.28 -15.69 -1.79
N CYS A 277 1.21 -15.19 -3.02
CA CYS A 277 0.34 -15.76 -4.06
C CYS A 277 0.79 -17.15 -4.51
N ASP A 278 2.11 -17.38 -4.55
CA ASP A 278 2.75 -18.64 -4.91
C ASP A 278 2.86 -19.62 -3.72
N GLU A 279 2.32 -19.25 -2.55
CA GLU A 279 2.36 -20.07 -1.32
C GLU A 279 3.80 -20.43 -0.88
N ARG A 280 4.74 -19.53 -1.10
CA ARG A 280 6.17 -19.69 -0.78
C ARG A 280 6.54 -19.30 0.65
N ILE A 281 5.56 -18.98 1.50
CA ILE A 281 5.81 -18.60 2.90
C ILE A 281 5.70 -19.82 3.81
N ILE A 282 6.82 -20.22 4.41
CA ILE A 282 6.87 -21.31 5.40
C ILE A 282 6.88 -20.71 6.80
N TRP A 283 6.07 -21.27 7.69
CA TRP A 283 6.08 -20.88 9.10
C TRP A 283 6.96 -21.84 9.90
N ARG A 284 7.96 -21.29 10.59
CA ARG A 284 8.70 -22.02 11.62
C ARG A 284 7.79 -22.33 12.80
N GLN A 285 8.18 -23.31 13.62
CA GLN A 285 7.44 -23.71 14.82
C GLN A 285 7.27 -22.56 15.84
N ASP A 286 8.23 -21.63 15.89
CA ASP A 286 8.19 -20.43 16.74
C ASP A 286 7.33 -19.28 16.14
N GLY A 287 6.70 -19.52 14.99
CA GLY A 287 5.83 -18.56 14.32
C GLY A 287 6.57 -17.50 13.50
N VAL A 288 7.86 -17.69 13.21
CA VAL A 288 8.61 -16.81 12.30
C VAL A 288 8.37 -17.24 10.83
N PRO A 289 7.92 -16.33 9.94
CA PRO A 289 7.75 -16.63 8.52
C PRO A 289 9.10 -16.66 7.80
N LEU A 290 9.23 -17.53 6.81
CA LEU A 290 10.41 -17.66 5.95
C LEU A 290 10.01 -17.62 4.47
N PHE A 291 10.81 -16.94 3.66
CA PHE A 291 10.72 -17.00 2.20
C PHE A 291 11.35 -18.28 1.66
N ARG A 292 10.59 -19.06 0.89
CA ARG A 292 11.13 -20.08 0.01
C ARG A 292 11.54 -19.45 -1.32
N SER A 293 12.81 -19.58 -1.69
CA SER A 293 13.32 -19.21 -3.01
C SER A 293 12.67 -20.07 -4.11
N LYS A 294 12.46 -19.48 -5.29
CA LYS A 294 11.85 -20.17 -6.45
C LYS A 294 12.69 -21.35 -6.98
N GLU A 295 13.99 -21.35 -6.69
CA GLU A 295 14.97 -22.25 -7.34
C GLU A 295 15.37 -23.46 -6.48
N THR A 296 14.72 -23.72 -5.34
CA THR A 296 15.26 -24.69 -4.36
C THR A 296 14.35 -25.90 -4.16
N PRO A 297 14.83 -27.14 -4.39
CA PRO A 297 14.08 -28.36 -4.09
C PRO A 297 13.77 -28.49 -2.60
N MET A 298 12.79 -29.35 -2.29
CA MET A 298 12.06 -29.53 -1.02
C MET A 298 12.88 -29.65 0.29
N ASN A 299 14.22 -29.72 0.22
CA ASN A 299 15.11 -30.03 1.35
C ASN A 299 16.16 -28.97 1.73
N THR A 300 16.10 -27.73 1.20
CA THR A 300 17.04 -26.68 1.64
C THR A 300 16.29 -25.41 2.04
N VAL A 301 16.21 -25.16 3.35
CA VAL A 301 15.80 -23.85 3.89
C VAL A 301 16.97 -22.90 3.69
N ASN A 302 17.01 -22.19 2.57
CA ASN A 302 18.04 -21.17 2.36
C ASN A 302 17.87 -20.03 3.37
N ARG A 303 19.02 -19.54 3.85
CA ARG A 303 19.11 -18.33 4.66
C ARG A 303 18.41 -17.18 3.94
N ILE A 304 17.60 -16.47 4.74
CA ILE A 304 17.00 -15.17 4.52
C ILE A 304 17.79 -14.37 3.48
N THR A 305 17.15 -14.02 2.37
CA THR A 305 17.62 -12.98 1.45
C THR A 305 17.65 -11.65 2.21
N CYS A 306 18.71 -11.44 2.98
CA CYS A 306 19.21 -10.12 3.28
C CYS A 306 20.03 -9.76 2.04
N THR A 307 19.39 -9.14 1.05
CA THR A 307 20.09 -8.65 -0.14
C THR A 307 20.98 -7.49 0.30
N PHE A 308 22.14 -7.81 0.87
CA PHE A 308 23.25 -6.88 1.00
C PHE A 308 23.86 -6.73 -0.40
N CYS A 309 23.39 -5.74 -1.16
CA CYS A 309 24.23 -5.14 -2.18
C CYS A 309 25.26 -4.26 -1.45
N PHE A 310 26.37 -4.87 -1.02
CA PHE A 310 27.60 -4.10 -0.82
C PHE A 310 28.13 -3.75 -2.22
N LEU A 311 28.06 -2.47 -2.57
CA LEU A 311 29.03 -1.82 -3.44
C LEU A 311 29.94 -0.96 -2.56
#